data_AF-A0A4Q7N2P0-F1
#
_entry.id   AF-A0A4Q7N2P0-F1
#
_cell.length_a   1.000
_cell.length_b   1.000
_cell.length_c   1.000
_cell.angle_alpha   90.00
_cell.angle_beta   90.00
_cell.angle_gamma   90.00
#
_symmetry.space_group_name_H-M   'P 1'
#
loop_
_entity.id
_entity.type
_entity.pdbx_description
1 polymer ?
#
loop_
_entity_poly.entity_id
_entity_poly.type
_entity_poly.pdbx_seq_one_letter_code
_entity_poly.pdbx_strand_id
1 'polypeptide(L)'
;MLFTTDKQTLDDLNIFGKHGSDSLFNIFNRCATRGGAAVLEEMFRYPLSDHATINRRSSIISYFAATEKTFPFPSSHFDAIEPYMSNRDERTKLTQENNTIGRKMGNIIAPDNTTQLIMKGVAAIVDLMQTSRSFMQDLALSDAHPYAQEKDSIFSILDMPAFEPVFSLKGKPGFAQMADLDVVFRFRYREEIRQLLQRLYQLDLYMSIARVAGERNFAFAKALPGNMLSIKLEHVFHPGVPKAVPNNIRIHPDGNVIFLTGANMAGKSTFMKSLSIAMFLAHMGFPVPAASMEFSVMDGIYTTINLPDNLGMGASHFYAEVLRVKKMAAELSQGKKLFIVFDELFRGTNVKDAYEATIAITKGFATRHNSLFVISTHIIEAGDILRADTPNVRFIYLPTSMNGNTPVYTYTLEEGITDDRHGMIIINNEGILDILEAGIQQTQPA
;
A
#
# COMPACT_ATOMS: atom_id res chain seq x y z
N MET A 1 10.95 -15.34 5.83
CA MET A 1 9.56 -15.56 6.31
C MET A 1 8.63 -14.74 5.45
N LEU A 2 7.35 -15.06 5.34
CA LEU A 2 6.38 -14.20 4.66
C LEU A 2 5.89 -13.12 5.64
N PHE A 3 5.67 -11.90 5.14
CA PHE A 3 5.03 -10.84 5.93
C PHE A 3 3.57 -11.25 6.22
N THR A 4 3.14 -11.17 7.48
CA THR A 4 1.80 -11.56 7.90
C THR A 4 0.92 -10.38 8.25
N THR A 5 -0.30 -10.39 7.73
CA THR A 5 -1.37 -9.44 8.08
C THR A 5 -2.73 -10.12 7.94
N ASP A 6 -3.82 -9.41 8.22
CA ASP A 6 -5.17 -9.96 8.09
C ASP A 6 -6.18 -8.99 7.47
N LYS A 7 -7.34 -9.53 7.09
CA LYS A 7 -8.42 -8.77 6.44
C LYS A 7 -8.83 -7.54 7.24
N GLN A 8 -8.94 -7.66 8.57
CA GLN A 8 -9.27 -6.53 9.42
C GLN A 8 -8.23 -5.42 9.28
N THR A 9 -6.94 -5.76 9.27
CA THR A 9 -5.88 -4.77 9.08
C THR A 9 -5.95 -4.09 7.72
N LEU A 10 -6.21 -4.85 6.66
CA LEU A 10 -6.41 -4.28 5.31
C LEU A 10 -7.63 -3.34 5.26
N ASP A 11 -8.69 -3.68 5.99
CA ASP A 11 -9.91 -2.88 6.10
C ASP A 11 -9.68 -1.59 6.90
N ASP A 12 -9.02 -1.68 8.06
CA ASP A 12 -8.72 -0.55 8.96
C ASP A 12 -7.89 0.53 8.26
N LEU A 13 -6.93 0.09 7.44
CA LEU A 13 -6.02 0.93 6.66
C LEU A 13 -6.59 1.33 5.29
N ASN A 14 -7.82 0.91 4.98
CA ASN A 14 -8.50 1.20 3.72
C ASN A 14 -7.64 0.84 2.48
N ILE A 15 -6.99 -0.33 2.50
CA ILE A 15 -6.04 -0.74 1.46
C ILE A 15 -6.72 -0.86 0.10
N PHE A 16 -7.80 -1.65 0.01
CA PHE A 16 -8.54 -1.87 -1.24
C PHE A 16 -9.86 -1.10 -1.33
N GLY A 17 -10.34 -0.52 -0.23
CA GLY A 17 -11.65 0.14 -0.17
C GLY A 17 -12.80 -0.84 0.07
N LYS A 18 -13.80 -0.42 0.87
CA LYS A 18 -15.08 -1.14 0.99
C LYS A 18 -16.10 -0.64 -0.03
N HIS A 19 -16.24 0.69 -0.16
CA HIS A 19 -17.08 1.37 -1.16
C HIS A 19 -16.56 2.81 -1.35
N GLY A 20 -15.94 3.14 -2.50
CA GLY A 20 -15.47 4.51 -2.82
C GLY A 20 -14.09 4.59 -3.48
N SER A 21 -13.76 5.75 -4.07
CA SER A 21 -12.54 6.00 -4.85
C SER A 21 -11.25 6.18 -4.04
N ASP A 22 -11.33 6.30 -2.70
CA ASP A 22 -10.24 6.87 -1.89
C ASP A 22 -9.38 5.82 -1.15
N SER A 23 -9.23 4.62 -1.71
CA SER A 23 -8.38 3.56 -1.13
C SER A 23 -6.89 3.82 -1.36
N LEU A 24 -6.04 3.22 -0.51
CA LEU A 24 -4.59 3.32 -0.67
C LEU A 24 -4.14 2.71 -2.02
N PHE A 25 -4.74 1.61 -2.44
CA PHE A 25 -4.51 1.02 -3.75
C PHE A 25 -4.79 2.02 -4.89
N ASN A 26 -5.91 2.74 -4.84
CA ASN A 26 -6.28 3.71 -5.87
C ASN A 26 -5.34 4.93 -5.92
N ILE A 27 -4.70 5.28 -4.80
CA ILE A 27 -3.66 6.32 -4.78
C ILE A 27 -2.49 5.90 -5.69
N PHE A 28 -2.07 4.63 -5.61
CA PHE A 28 -0.92 4.10 -6.34
C PHE A 28 -1.24 3.52 -7.72
N ASN A 29 -2.49 3.11 -7.99
CA ASN A 29 -2.88 2.51 -9.26
C ASN A 29 -2.97 3.54 -10.38
N ARG A 30 -1.81 3.91 -10.92
CA ARG A 30 -1.60 4.79 -12.08
C ARG A 30 -0.95 4.05 -13.24
N CYS A 31 -1.06 2.72 -13.26
CA CYS A 31 -0.49 1.87 -14.30
C CYS A 31 -1.16 2.15 -15.64
N ALA A 32 -0.38 2.23 -16.72
CA ALA A 32 -0.90 2.34 -18.08
C ALA A 32 -1.50 1.01 -18.57
N THR A 33 -1.09 -0.10 -17.96
CA THR A 33 -1.43 -1.46 -18.38
C THR A 33 -2.22 -2.20 -17.30
N ARG A 34 -3.11 -3.11 -17.74
CA ARG A 34 -3.84 -4.02 -16.84
C ARG A 34 -2.90 -4.98 -16.12
N GLY A 35 -1.86 -5.44 -16.81
CA GLY A 35 -0.82 -6.28 -16.23
C GLY A 35 -0.06 -5.57 -15.10
N GLY A 36 0.32 -4.30 -15.27
CA GLY A 36 0.94 -3.48 -14.23
C GLY A 36 0.02 -3.31 -13.00
N ALA A 37 -1.26 -3.02 -13.24
CA ALA A 37 -2.26 -2.93 -12.16
C ALA A 37 -2.46 -4.25 -11.40
N ALA A 38 -2.42 -5.40 -12.09
CA ALA A 38 -2.51 -6.71 -11.47
C ALA A 38 -1.27 -7.03 -10.60
N VAL A 39 -0.07 -6.71 -11.08
CA VAL A 39 1.17 -6.86 -10.29
C VAL A 39 1.13 -5.93 -9.07
N LEU A 40 0.60 -4.71 -9.21
CA LEU A 40 0.42 -3.78 -8.11
C LEU A 40 -0.49 -4.37 -7.03
N GLU A 41 -1.63 -4.93 -7.44
CA GLU A 41 -2.58 -5.55 -6.52
C GLU A 41 -1.93 -6.71 -5.76
N GLU A 42 -1.16 -7.55 -6.45
CA GLU A 42 -0.39 -8.64 -5.84
C GLU A 42 0.61 -8.10 -4.79
N MET A 43 1.34 -7.01 -5.09
CA MET A 43 2.26 -6.39 -4.13
C MET A 43 1.55 -5.85 -2.88
N PHE A 44 0.34 -5.32 -3.01
CA PHE A 44 -0.48 -4.90 -1.86
C PHE A 44 -0.98 -6.09 -1.04
N ARG A 45 -1.23 -7.24 -1.66
CA ARG A 45 -1.65 -8.46 -0.96
C ARG A 45 -0.50 -9.15 -0.22
N TYR A 46 0.71 -9.03 -0.74
CA TYR A 46 1.90 -9.72 -0.23
C TYR A 46 3.09 -8.76 -0.02
N PRO A 47 3.08 -7.95 1.06
CA PRO A 47 4.23 -7.14 1.43
C PRO A 47 5.47 -7.99 1.74
N LEU A 48 6.64 -7.36 1.75
CA LEU A 48 7.93 -8.02 2.01
C LEU A 48 8.28 -7.96 3.49
N SER A 49 9.14 -8.86 3.96
CA SER A 49 9.72 -8.84 5.32
C SER A 49 11.25 -8.93 5.32
N ASP A 50 11.87 -8.84 4.13
CA ASP A 50 13.32 -8.84 3.97
C ASP A 50 13.82 -7.45 3.56
N HIS A 51 14.74 -6.90 4.38
CA HIS A 51 15.26 -5.55 4.20
C HIS A 51 16.00 -5.35 2.88
N ALA A 52 16.76 -6.36 2.41
CA ALA A 52 17.50 -6.27 1.17
C ALA A 52 16.56 -6.21 -0.03
N THR A 53 15.51 -7.03 -0.04
CA THR A 53 14.47 -7.04 -1.07
C THR A 53 13.66 -5.74 -1.07
N ILE A 54 13.32 -5.21 0.11
CA ILE A 54 12.63 -3.91 0.24
C ILE A 54 13.49 -2.78 -0.32
N ASN A 55 14.75 -2.69 0.10
CA ASN A 55 15.68 -1.66 -0.37
C ASN A 55 15.97 -1.80 -1.87
N ARG A 56 16.08 -3.03 -2.39
CA ARG A 56 16.22 -3.31 -3.83
C ARG A 56 15.07 -2.67 -4.60
N ARG A 57 13.82 -2.98 -4.23
CA ARG A 57 12.63 -2.42 -4.90
C ARG A 57 12.55 -0.89 -4.75
N SER A 58 12.75 -0.38 -3.53
CA SER A 58 12.74 1.05 -3.24
C SER A 58 13.75 1.80 -4.12
N SER A 59 14.96 1.26 -4.28
CA SER A 59 16.00 1.86 -5.12
C SER A 59 15.60 1.94 -6.60
N ILE A 60 14.98 0.88 -7.15
CA ILE A 60 14.50 0.85 -8.54
C ILE A 60 13.47 1.95 -8.76
N ILE A 61 12.48 2.05 -7.86
CA ILE A 61 11.42 3.06 -7.97
C ILE A 61 12.01 4.47 -7.79
N SER A 62 12.93 4.66 -6.84
CA SER A 62 13.59 5.95 -6.60
C SER A 62 14.41 6.43 -7.81
N TYR A 63 15.05 5.50 -8.54
CA TYR A 63 15.74 5.82 -9.78
C TYR A 63 14.77 6.37 -10.83
N PHE A 64 13.64 5.69 -11.06
CA PHE A 64 12.65 6.18 -12.02
C PHE A 64 12.04 7.51 -11.57
N ALA A 65 11.86 7.73 -10.27
CA ALA A 65 11.39 9.01 -9.73
C ALA A 65 12.39 10.15 -9.99
N ALA A 66 13.69 9.88 -9.87
CA ALA A 66 14.74 10.87 -10.12
C ALA A 66 14.95 11.18 -11.60
N THR A 67 14.70 10.22 -12.50
CA THR A 67 14.87 10.43 -13.95
C THR A 67 13.71 11.14 -14.64
N GLU A 68 12.55 11.21 -13.99
CA GLU A 68 11.28 11.76 -14.53
C GLU A 68 10.87 11.21 -15.91
N LYS A 69 11.44 10.06 -16.33
CA LYS A 69 11.05 9.40 -17.58
C LYS A 69 9.61 8.89 -17.49
N THR A 70 8.88 9.00 -18.58
CA THR A 70 7.49 8.50 -18.69
C THR A 70 7.45 7.13 -19.34
N PHE A 71 6.48 6.31 -18.97
CA PHE A 71 6.27 5.00 -19.58
C PHE A 71 6.04 5.18 -21.10
N PRO A 72 6.92 4.64 -21.97
CA PRO A 72 6.96 5.03 -23.38
C PRO A 72 5.94 4.28 -24.25
N PHE A 73 5.18 3.34 -23.67
CA PHE A 73 4.30 2.46 -24.42
C PHE A 73 2.83 2.90 -24.32
N PRO A 74 2.13 3.08 -25.44
CA PRO A 74 0.69 3.30 -25.44
C PRO A 74 -0.07 2.12 -24.85
N SER A 75 -1.10 2.37 -24.03
CA SER A 75 -1.98 1.32 -23.49
C SER A 75 -2.65 0.50 -24.59
N SER A 76 -2.95 1.13 -25.74
CA SER A 76 -3.54 0.49 -26.92
C SER A 76 -2.69 -0.64 -27.50
N HIS A 77 -1.37 -0.63 -27.28
CA HIS A 77 -0.52 -1.76 -27.68
C HIS A 77 -0.86 -2.99 -26.85
N PHE A 78 -0.99 -2.85 -25.54
CA PHE A 78 -1.32 -3.96 -24.66
C PHE A 78 -2.74 -4.48 -24.88
N ASP A 79 -3.70 -3.57 -25.12
CA ASP A 79 -5.09 -3.93 -25.47
C ASP A 79 -5.18 -4.75 -26.77
N ALA A 80 -4.25 -4.53 -27.71
CA ALA A 80 -4.17 -5.32 -28.95
C ALA A 80 -3.43 -6.66 -28.74
N ILE A 81 -2.39 -6.69 -27.90
CA ILE A 81 -1.54 -7.86 -27.66
C ILE A 81 -2.26 -8.92 -26.80
N GLU A 82 -3.00 -8.52 -25.78
CA GLU A 82 -3.70 -9.45 -24.87
C GLU A 82 -4.63 -10.45 -25.60
N PRO A 83 -5.60 -10.02 -26.42
CA PRO A 83 -6.48 -10.94 -27.12
C PRO A 83 -5.73 -11.72 -28.21
N TYR A 84 -4.71 -11.11 -28.83
CA TYR A 84 -3.85 -11.76 -29.82
C TYR A 84 -3.10 -12.95 -29.23
N MET A 85 -2.41 -12.75 -28.11
CA MET A 85 -1.66 -13.81 -27.43
C MET A 85 -2.57 -14.87 -26.82
N SER A 86 -3.80 -14.51 -26.45
CA SER A 86 -4.80 -15.45 -25.91
C SER A 86 -5.29 -16.45 -26.97
N ASN A 87 -5.23 -16.09 -28.25
CA ASN A 87 -5.61 -16.98 -29.35
C ASN A 87 -4.51 -18.01 -29.65
N ARG A 88 -4.78 -19.27 -29.29
CA ARG A 88 -3.88 -20.42 -29.51
C ARG A 88 -4.27 -21.29 -30.70
N ASP A 89 -5.33 -20.95 -31.43
CA ASP A 89 -5.83 -21.79 -32.52
C ASP A 89 -4.94 -21.65 -33.75
N GLU A 90 -4.25 -22.73 -34.11
CA GLU A 90 -3.37 -22.78 -35.28
C GLU A 90 -4.11 -22.54 -36.60
N ARG A 91 -5.43 -22.78 -36.66
CA ARG A 91 -6.26 -22.49 -37.84
C ARG A 91 -6.36 -21.00 -38.12
N THR A 92 -6.03 -20.16 -37.14
CA THR A 92 -6.01 -18.70 -37.26
C THR A 92 -4.63 -18.16 -37.61
N LYS A 93 -3.66 -19.00 -37.96
CA LYS A 93 -2.35 -18.55 -38.46
C LYS A 93 -2.53 -17.71 -39.72
N LEU A 94 -1.83 -16.58 -39.80
CA LEU A 94 -1.73 -15.87 -41.07
C LEU A 94 -0.96 -16.73 -42.07
N THR A 95 -1.57 -17.07 -43.20
CA THR A 95 -0.92 -17.82 -44.28
C THR A 95 -0.58 -16.90 -45.44
N GLN A 96 0.62 -17.06 -46.03
CA GLN A 96 1.02 -16.30 -47.22
C GLN A 96 0.09 -16.58 -48.43
N GLU A 97 -0.49 -17.79 -48.51
CA GLU A 97 -1.44 -18.22 -49.55
C GLU A 97 -2.81 -17.52 -49.50
N ASN A 98 -3.18 -16.88 -48.38
CA ASN A 98 -4.42 -16.08 -48.31
C ASN A 98 -4.36 -14.79 -49.17
N ASN A 99 -3.21 -14.49 -49.77
CA ASN A 99 -2.99 -13.38 -50.69
C ASN A 99 -2.92 -13.82 -52.17
N THR A 100 -3.29 -15.06 -52.48
CA THR A 100 -3.30 -15.57 -53.85
C THR A 100 -4.37 -14.87 -54.67
N ILE A 101 -4.02 -14.60 -55.94
CA ILE A 101 -4.67 -13.80 -56.99
C ILE A 101 -6.23 -13.85 -57.03
N GLY A 102 -6.87 -14.90 -56.51
CA GLY A 102 -8.33 -15.02 -56.41
C GLY A 102 -9.04 -13.97 -55.55
N ARG A 103 -8.40 -13.37 -54.53
CA ARG A 103 -9.00 -12.26 -53.75
C ARG A 103 -8.78 -10.88 -54.38
N LYS A 104 -7.76 -10.69 -55.21
CA LYS A 104 -7.49 -9.40 -55.91
C LYS A 104 -8.44 -9.13 -57.07
N MET A 105 -9.09 -10.15 -57.63
CA MET A 105 -10.17 -9.98 -58.62
C MET A 105 -11.54 -9.66 -57.98
N GLY A 106 -11.67 -9.76 -56.66
CA GLY A 106 -12.85 -9.34 -55.89
C GLY A 106 -12.51 -8.16 -55.00
N ASN A 107 -12.55 -6.94 -55.54
CA ASN A 107 -12.54 -5.74 -54.71
C ASN A 107 -13.65 -5.84 -53.65
N ILE A 108 -13.31 -5.51 -52.39
CA ILE A 108 -14.18 -5.43 -51.21
C ILE A 108 -14.42 -6.76 -50.47
N ILE A 109 -13.37 -7.35 -49.91
CA ILE A 109 -13.56 -8.12 -48.67
C ILE A 109 -12.58 -7.55 -47.65
N ALA A 110 -13.09 -6.70 -46.76
CA ALA A 110 -12.32 -6.29 -45.58
C ALA A 110 -11.81 -7.55 -44.87
N PRO A 111 -10.55 -7.57 -44.39
CA PRO A 111 -10.06 -8.69 -43.62
C PRO A 111 -11.06 -9.01 -42.50
N ASP A 112 -11.35 -10.29 -42.32
CA ASP A 112 -12.28 -10.71 -41.26
C ASP A 112 -11.75 -10.25 -39.90
N ASN A 113 -12.64 -10.10 -38.93
CA ASN A 113 -12.29 -9.53 -37.63
C ASN A 113 -11.10 -10.25 -36.97
N THR A 114 -10.96 -11.55 -37.19
CA THR A 114 -9.83 -12.36 -36.70
C THR A 114 -8.50 -11.93 -37.32
N THR A 115 -8.44 -11.83 -38.65
CA THR A 115 -7.23 -11.37 -39.37
C THR A 115 -6.85 -9.96 -38.95
N GLN A 116 -7.82 -9.05 -38.80
CA GLN A 116 -7.54 -7.69 -38.33
C GLN A 116 -6.97 -7.67 -36.90
N LEU A 117 -7.52 -8.47 -36.00
CA LEU A 117 -7.05 -8.58 -34.63
C LEU A 117 -5.61 -9.11 -34.59
N ILE A 118 -5.30 -10.12 -35.39
CA ILE A 118 -3.96 -10.68 -35.51
C ILE A 118 -2.97 -9.66 -36.05
N MET A 119 -3.31 -8.98 -37.16
CA MET A 119 -2.45 -7.95 -37.74
C MET A 119 -2.18 -6.80 -36.76
N LYS A 120 -3.20 -6.38 -35.99
CA LYS A 120 -3.04 -5.38 -34.92
C LYS A 120 -2.11 -5.87 -33.80
N GLY A 121 -2.28 -7.12 -33.36
CA GLY A 121 -1.44 -7.74 -32.34
C GLY A 121 0.03 -7.83 -32.76
N VAL A 122 0.29 -8.33 -33.97
CA VAL A 122 1.66 -8.42 -34.53
C VAL A 122 2.30 -7.03 -34.64
N ALA A 123 1.59 -6.04 -35.19
CA ALA A 123 2.10 -4.68 -35.29
C ALA A 123 2.41 -4.08 -33.91
N ALA A 124 1.53 -4.28 -32.92
CA ALA A 124 1.74 -3.80 -31.57
C ALA A 124 2.97 -4.46 -30.89
N ILE A 125 3.23 -5.75 -31.12
CA ILE A 125 4.46 -6.41 -30.62
C ILE A 125 5.71 -5.82 -31.28
N VAL A 126 5.68 -5.60 -32.60
CA VAL A 126 6.82 -4.99 -33.32
C VAL A 126 7.15 -3.62 -32.72
N ASP A 127 6.15 -2.74 -32.62
CA ASP A 127 6.32 -1.39 -32.07
C ASP A 127 6.78 -1.45 -30.60
N LEU A 128 6.23 -2.36 -29.81
CA LEU A 128 6.61 -2.58 -28.41
C LEU A 128 8.07 -3.06 -28.29
N MET A 129 8.54 -3.99 -29.12
CA MET A 129 9.92 -4.49 -29.07
C MET A 129 10.92 -3.42 -29.49
N GLN A 130 10.63 -2.67 -30.57
CA GLN A 130 11.47 -1.57 -31.03
C GLN A 130 11.56 -0.46 -29.96
N THR A 131 10.41 -0.07 -29.39
CA THR A 131 10.35 0.92 -28.31
C THR A 131 11.09 0.43 -27.06
N SER A 132 10.94 -0.86 -26.71
CA SER A 132 11.65 -1.45 -25.57
C SER A 132 13.15 -1.38 -25.75
N ARG A 133 13.68 -1.75 -26.94
CA ARG A 133 15.12 -1.70 -27.21
C ARG A 133 15.67 -0.28 -27.07
N SER A 134 15.02 0.69 -27.71
CA SER A 134 15.39 2.10 -27.66
C SER A 134 15.37 2.64 -26.23
N PHE A 135 14.27 2.41 -25.51
CA PHE A 135 14.11 2.89 -24.13
C PHE A 135 15.15 2.27 -23.19
N MET A 136 15.40 0.96 -23.28
CA MET A 136 16.39 0.29 -22.42
C MET A 136 17.81 0.77 -22.70
N GLN A 137 18.15 1.08 -23.95
CA GLN A 137 19.45 1.67 -24.30
C GLN A 137 19.65 3.07 -23.69
N ASP A 138 18.58 3.86 -23.64
CA ASP A 138 18.57 5.21 -23.06
C ASP A 138 18.59 5.23 -21.52
N LEU A 139 18.37 4.09 -20.86
CA LEU A 139 18.51 3.98 -19.40
C LEU A 139 19.99 3.94 -19.00
N ALA A 140 20.48 5.07 -18.46
CA ALA A 140 21.81 5.20 -17.85
C ALA A 140 21.84 4.58 -16.45
N LEU A 141 22.03 3.25 -16.40
CA LEU A 141 22.19 2.48 -15.16
C LEU A 141 23.66 2.15 -14.96
N SER A 142 24.16 2.27 -13.72
CA SER A 142 25.42 1.64 -13.34
C SER A 142 25.26 0.13 -13.29
N ASP A 143 26.33 -0.64 -13.52
CA ASP A 143 26.30 -2.12 -13.46
C ASP A 143 25.81 -2.66 -12.10
N ALA A 144 26.06 -1.93 -11.01
CA ALA A 144 25.60 -2.29 -9.67
C ALA A 144 24.13 -1.93 -9.39
N HIS A 145 23.44 -1.25 -10.31
CA HIS A 145 22.07 -0.79 -10.07
C HIS A 145 21.11 -1.98 -10.05
N PRO A 146 20.19 -2.08 -9.07
CA PRO A 146 19.33 -3.25 -8.96
C PRO A 146 18.41 -3.56 -10.13
N TYR A 147 18.10 -2.58 -10.98
CA TYR A 147 17.31 -2.78 -12.22
C TYR A 147 18.14 -3.29 -13.41
N ALA A 148 19.47 -3.33 -13.30
CA ALA A 148 20.35 -3.77 -14.39
C ALA A 148 20.05 -5.21 -14.81
N GLN A 149 19.78 -6.10 -13.84
CA GLN A 149 19.43 -7.49 -14.11
C GLN A 149 18.13 -7.63 -14.91
N GLU A 150 17.14 -6.80 -14.61
CA GLU A 150 15.85 -6.76 -15.29
C GLU A 150 16.04 -6.22 -16.72
N LYS A 151 16.84 -5.16 -16.89
CA LYS A 151 17.26 -4.63 -18.19
C LYS A 151 17.97 -5.71 -19.04
N ASP A 152 18.92 -6.43 -18.47
CA ASP A 152 19.64 -7.50 -19.16
C ASP A 152 18.70 -8.65 -19.56
N SER A 153 17.74 -9.00 -18.70
CA SER A 153 16.74 -10.01 -19.03
C SER A 153 15.86 -9.60 -20.21
N ILE A 154 15.56 -8.30 -20.35
CA ILE A 154 14.84 -7.77 -21.51
C ILE A 154 15.71 -7.88 -22.77
N PHE A 155 16.98 -7.47 -22.72
CA PHE A 155 17.89 -7.63 -23.87
C PHE A 155 18.10 -9.09 -24.27
N SER A 156 18.18 -10.01 -23.31
CA SER A 156 18.32 -11.45 -23.60
C SER A 156 17.18 -12.00 -24.46
N ILE A 157 15.98 -11.41 -24.35
CA ILE A 157 14.84 -11.72 -25.20
C ILE A 157 14.93 -10.92 -26.51
N LEU A 158 15.14 -9.61 -26.44
CA LEU A 158 15.13 -8.74 -27.62
C LEU A 158 16.25 -9.10 -28.63
N ASP A 159 17.41 -9.57 -28.17
CA ASP A 159 18.55 -9.90 -29.02
C ASP A 159 18.54 -11.34 -29.55
N MET A 160 17.44 -12.10 -29.34
CA MET A 160 17.30 -13.43 -29.93
C MET A 160 17.32 -13.35 -31.48
N PRO A 161 18.06 -14.24 -32.17
CA PRO A 161 18.16 -14.20 -33.64
C PRO A 161 16.80 -14.26 -34.35
N ALA A 162 15.81 -14.94 -33.75
CA ALA A 162 14.45 -15.03 -34.29
C ALA A 162 13.72 -13.69 -34.36
N PHE A 163 14.17 -12.67 -33.62
CA PHE A 163 13.58 -11.34 -33.60
C PHE A 163 14.39 -10.29 -34.35
N GLU A 164 15.54 -10.65 -34.95
CA GLU A 164 16.29 -9.74 -35.83
C GLU A 164 15.39 -9.09 -36.91
N PRO A 165 14.45 -9.81 -37.57
CA PRO A 165 13.57 -9.19 -38.55
C PRO A 165 12.78 -8.01 -38.00
N VAL A 166 12.37 -8.05 -36.71
CA VAL A 166 11.61 -6.98 -36.05
C VAL A 166 12.38 -5.66 -36.06
N PHE A 167 13.68 -5.70 -35.80
CA PHE A 167 14.53 -4.50 -35.72
C PHE A 167 15.04 -4.03 -37.10
N SER A 168 14.94 -4.89 -38.12
CA SER A 168 15.26 -4.52 -39.51
C SER A 168 14.12 -3.77 -40.22
N LEU A 169 12.89 -3.84 -39.69
CA LEU A 169 11.71 -3.21 -40.28
C LEU A 169 11.80 -1.68 -40.24
N LYS A 170 11.62 -1.05 -41.41
CA LYS A 170 11.45 0.39 -41.55
C LYS A 170 9.96 0.71 -41.74
N GLY A 171 9.25 0.97 -40.64
CA GLY A 171 7.82 1.24 -40.64
C GLY A 171 6.96 -0.02 -40.49
N LYS A 172 5.66 0.10 -40.82
CA LYS A 172 4.68 -0.97 -40.59
C LYS A 172 4.99 -2.20 -41.46
N PRO A 173 4.99 -3.43 -40.90
CA PRO A 173 5.26 -4.64 -41.66
C PRO A 173 4.19 -4.88 -42.73
N GLY A 174 4.61 -5.33 -43.91
CA GLY A 174 3.69 -5.80 -44.95
C GLY A 174 3.02 -7.12 -44.55
N PHE A 175 1.96 -7.53 -45.27
CA PHE A 175 1.19 -8.72 -44.93
C PHE A 175 2.04 -10.01 -44.83
N ALA A 176 2.97 -10.23 -45.77
CA ALA A 176 3.84 -11.41 -45.74
C ALA A 176 4.75 -11.41 -44.49
N GLN A 177 5.33 -10.26 -44.16
CA GLN A 177 6.15 -10.10 -42.95
C GLN A 177 5.31 -10.28 -41.68
N MET A 178 4.07 -9.77 -41.66
CA MET A 178 3.14 -10.02 -40.55
C MET A 178 2.83 -11.50 -40.38
N ALA A 179 2.68 -12.24 -41.48
CA ALA A 179 2.42 -13.68 -41.43
C ALA A 179 3.59 -14.46 -40.84
N ASP A 180 4.82 -14.12 -41.23
CA ASP A 180 6.02 -14.77 -40.71
C ASP A 180 6.23 -14.43 -39.23
N LEU A 181 6.06 -13.16 -38.85
CA LEU A 181 6.16 -12.72 -37.46
C LEU A 181 5.05 -13.30 -36.58
N ASP A 182 3.86 -13.52 -37.12
CA ASP A 182 2.76 -14.15 -36.40
C ASP A 182 3.11 -15.57 -35.93
N VAL A 183 3.71 -16.36 -36.81
CA VAL A 183 4.20 -17.71 -36.48
C VAL A 183 5.27 -17.65 -35.39
N VAL A 184 6.19 -16.69 -35.50
CA VAL A 184 7.27 -16.47 -34.53
C VAL A 184 6.71 -16.09 -33.16
N PHE A 185 5.83 -15.09 -33.08
CA PHE A 185 5.33 -14.54 -31.81
C PHE A 185 4.31 -15.45 -31.11
N ARG A 186 3.29 -15.96 -31.82
CA ARG A 186 2.20 -16.72 -31.17
C ARG A 186 2.52 -18.19 -30.94
N PHE A 187 3.36 -18.79 -31.77
CA PHE A 187 3.49 -20.25 -31.80
C PHE A 187 4.90 -20.74 -31.48
N ARG A 188 5.96 -20.04 -31.92
CA ARG A 188 7.34 -20.49 -31.69
C ARG A 188 7.98 -19.92 -30.43
N TYR A 189 7.88 -18.61 -30.22
CA TYR A 189 8.52 -17.88 -29.11
C TYR A 189 7.50 -17.20 -28.19
N ARG A 190 6.38 -17.88 -27.99
CA ARG A 190 5.24 -17.36 -27.23
C ARG A 190 5.59 -17.05 -25.78
N GLU A 191 6.41 -17.89 -25.16
CA GLU A 191 6.77 -17.75 -23.76
C GLU A 191 7.73 -16.59 -23.54
N GLU A 192 8.63 -16.34 -24.48
CA GLU A 192 9.57 -15.23 -24.48
C GLU A 192 8.83 -13.91 -24.64
N ILE A 193 7.85 -13.82 -25.54
CA ILE A 193 6.96 -12.65 -25.63
C ILE A 193 6.18 -12.45 -24.33
N ARG A 194 5.67 -13.52 -23.71
CA ARG A 194 4.98 -13.43 -22.42
C ARG A 194 5.91 -12.92 -21.31
N GLN A 195 7.15 -13.40 -21.26
CA GLN A 195 8.16 -12.93 -20.32
C GLN A 195 8.50 -11.46 -20.55
N LEU A 196 8.66 -11.03 -21.81
CA LEU A 196 8.87 -9.62 -22.15
C LEU A 196 7.72 -8.75 -21.64
N LEU A 197 6.47 -9.13 -21.91
CA LEU A 197 5.30 -8.41 -21.40
C LEU A 197 5.29 -8.32 -19.87
N GLN A 198 5.62 -9.42 -19.16
CA GLN A 198 5.73 -9.41 -17.71
C GLN A 198 6.78 -8.43 -17.19
N ARG A 199 7.95 -8.33 -17.85
CA ARG A 199 8.97 -7.34 -17.50
C ARG A 199 8.50 -5.91 -17.76
N LEU A 200 7.75 -5.69 -18.84
CA LEU A 200 7.17 -4.38 -19.15
C LEU A 200 6.04 -3.99 -18.20
N TYR A 201 5.24 -4.93 -17.71
CA TYR A 201 4.25 -4.68 -16.65
C TYR A 201 4.91 -4.29 -15.33
N GLN A 202 6.05 -4.90 -14.98
CA GLN A 202 6.84 -4.49 -13.82
C GLN A 202 7.44 -3.09 -14.00
N LEU A 203 7.93 -2.76 -15.21
CA LEU A 203 8.40 -1.42 -15.54
C LEU A 203 7.29 -0.37 -15.40
N ASP A 204 6.11 -0.63 -15.98
CA ASP A 204 4.91 0.22 -15.85
C ASP A 204 4.62 0.52 -14.38
N LEU A 205 4.55 -0.53 -13.56
CA LEU A 205 4.35 -0.42 -12.11
C LEU A 205 5.41 0.48 -11.44
N TYR A 206 6.70 0.27 -11.71
CA TYR A 206 7.76 1.06 -11.07
C TYR A 206 7.66 2.54 -11.45
N MET A 207 7.41 2.84 -12.72
CA MET A 207 7.27 4.20 -13.22
C MET A 207 6.00 4.87 -12.68
N SER A 208 4.89 4.13 -12.57
CA SER A 208 3.64 4.63 -11.99
C SER A 208 3.78 4.97 -10.50
N ILE A 209 4.46 4.13 -9.72
CA ILE A 209 4.72 4.41 -8.30
C ILE A 209 5.69 5.59 -8.15
N ALA A 210 6.73 5.65 -8.99
CA ALA A 210 7.68 6.76 -9.02
C ALA A 210 6.98 8.10 -9.26
N ARG A 211 6.02 8.13 -10.21
CA ARG A 211 5.18 9.31 -10.47
C ARG A 211 4.37 9.72 -9.24
N VAL A 212 3.74 8.77 -8.56
CA VAL A 212 2.97 9.03 -7.33
C VAL A 212 3.87 9.60 -6.23
N ALA A 213 5.13 9.14 -6.15
CA ALA A 213 6.11 9.66 -5.20
C ALA A 213 6.33 11.17 -5.38
N GLY A 214 6.58 11.60 -6.62
CA GLY A 214 6.80 13.01 -6.97
C GLY A 214 5.54 13.86 -6.80
N GLU A 215 4.40 13.42 -7.32
CA GLU A 215 3.13 14.17 -7.24
C GLU A 215 2.66 14.42 -5.80
N ARG A 216 2.97 13.50 -4.88
CA ARG A 216 2.51 13.57 -3.48
C ARG A 216 3.61 13.93 -2.47
N ASN A 217 4.83 14.20 -2.93
CA ASN A 217 6.00 14.43 -2.08
C ASN A 217 6.22 13.32 -1.04
N PHE A 218 6.12 12.07 -1.46
CA PHE A 218 6.40 10.92 -0.61
C PHE A 218 7.90 10.59 -0.62
N ALA A 219 8.44 10.18 0.53
CA ALA A 219 9.84 9.83 0.68
C ALA A 219 10.08 8.32 0.52
N PHE A 220 11.27 7.92 0.09
CA PHE A 220 11.67 6.51 0.03
C PHE A 220 12.24 6.08 1.39
N ALA A 221 11.63 5.06 2.00
CA ALA A 221 12.07 4.53 3.28
C ALA A 221 13.32 3.66 3.14
N LYS A 222 14.19 3.70 4.16
CA LYS A 222 15.35 2.80 4.29
C LYS A 222 15.02 1.66 5.24
N ALA A 223 15.03 0.43 4.74
CA ALA A 223 14.81 -0.77 5.53
C ALA A 223 16.12 -1.23 6.20
N LEU A 224 16.07 -1.49 7.49
CA LEU A 224 17.15 -2.06 8.30
C LEU A 224 16.88 -3.54 8.58
N PRO A 225 17.91 -4.34 8.89
CA PRO A 225 17.74 -5.68 9.41
C PRO A 225 16.83 -5.70 10.64
N GLY A 226 15.97 -6.71 10.76
CA GLY A 226 15.04 -6.84 11.89
C GLY A 226 15.68 -7.35 13.18
N ASN A 227 17.00 -7.23 13.38
CA ASN A 227 17.68 -7.77 14.56
C ASN A 227 17.41 -6.95 15.83
N MET A 228 17.16 -5.65 15.68
CA MET A 228 16.84 -4.72 16.75
C MET A 228 15.74 -3.77 16.29
N LEU A 229 14.74 -3.52 17.13
CA LEU A 229 13.67 -2.57 16.83
C LEU A 229 14.24 -1.15 16.71
N SER A 230 14.08 -0.52 15.55
CA SER A 230 14.42 0.88 15.33
C SER A 230 13.46 1.44 14.30
N ILE A 231 12.74 2.50 14.63
CA ILE A 231 11.94 3.26 13.66
C ILE A 231 12.23 4.73 13.90
N LYS A 232 12.60 5.43 12.84
CA LYS A 232 12.72 6.88 12.79
C LYS A 232 11.87 7.39 11.64
N LEU A 233 10.88 8.18 11.97
CA LEU A 233 9.90 8.67 11.02
C LEU A 233 9.68 10.17 11.27
N GLU A 234 10.04 10.98 10.28
CA GLU A 234 9.98 12.44 10.38
C GLU A 234 8.86 12.96 9.47
N HIS A 235 8.01 13.81 10.02
CA HIS A 235 6.84 14.43 9.39
C HIS A 235 5.90 13.43 8.71
N VAL A 236 5.54 12.32 9.36
CA VAL A 236 4.52 11.40 8.84
C VAL A 236 3.15 12.05 8.83
N PHE A 237 2.37 11.83 7.78
CA PHE A 237 1.03 12.34 7.63
C PHE A 237 0.09 11.30 7.00
N HIS A 238 -1.22 11.51 7.14
CA HIS A 238 -2.21 10.62 6.54
C HIS A 238 -2.41 10.96 5.05
N PRO A 239 -2.21 10.02 4.10
CA PRO A 239 -2.21 10.34 2.66
C PRO A 239 -3.61 10.70 2.10
N GLY A 240 -4.67 10.30 2.81
CA GLY A 240 -6.06 10.59 2.45
C GLY A 240 -6.69 11.78 3.18
N VAL A 241 -6.00 12.41 4.15
CA VAL A 241 -6.56 13.57 4.89
C VAL A 241 -5.99 14.86 4.28
N PRO A 242 -6.84 15.76 3.75
CA PRO A 242 -6.38 17.04 3.23
C PRO A 242 -5.70 17.88 4.34
N LYS A 243 -4.53 18.46 4.03
CA LYS A 243 -3.74 19.30 4.97
C LYS A 243 -3.49 18.62 6.33
N ALA A 244 -3.25 17.31 6.32
CA ALA A 244 -2.92 16.55 7.51
C ALA A 244 -1.71 17.16 8.24
N VAL A 245 -1.82 17.33 9.56
CA VAL A 245 -0.72 17.82 10.42
C VAL A 245 0.34 16.71 10.54
N PRO A 246 1.58 16.95 10.12
CA PRO A 246 2.63 15.94 10.16
C PRO A 246 3.16 15.74 11.58
N ASN A 247 3.59 14.51 11.88
CA ASN A 247 4.09 14.15 13.20
C ASN A 247 5.46 13.45 13.13
N ASN A 248 6.26 13.59 14.17
CA ASN A 248 7.55 12.91 14.32
C ASN A 248 7.40 11.76 15.30
N ILE A 249 8.08 10.65 15.02
CA ILE A 249 8.12 9.52 15.94
C ILE A 249 9.45 8.76 15.82
N ARG A 250 10.00 8.42 16.98
CA ARG A 250 11.22 7.62 17.12
C ARG A 250 10.96 6.48 18.08
N ILE A 251 11.32 5.27 17.69
CA ILE A 251 11.07 4.06 18.47
C ILE A 251 12.38 3.30 18.57
N HIS A 252 12.68 2.87 19.79
CA HIS A 252 13.83 2.05 20.16
C HIS A 252 13.34 0.85 20.97
N PRO A 253 14.17 -0.19 21.21
CA PRO A 253 13.77 -1.37 21.98
C PRO A 253 13.34 -1.03 23.42
N ASP A 254 13.91 0.04 23.98
CA ASP A 254 13.58 0.59 25.32
C ASP A 254 12.33 1.47 25.31
N GLY A 255 11.58 1.47 24.22
CA GLY A 255 10.37 2.27 24.04
C GLY A 255 9.40 1.62 23.05
N ASN A 256 9.37 0.29 23.05
CA ASN A 256 8.68 -0.51 22.05
C ASN A 256 7.14 -0.54 22.23
N VAL A 257 6.64 0.01 23.34
CA VAL A 257 5.22 0.22 23.58
C VAL A 257 4.93 1.72 23.62
N ILE A 258 4.00 2.17 22.79
CA ILE A 258 3.48 3.54 22.81
C ILE A 258 2.08 3.48 23.42
N PHE A 259 1.93 4.16 24.54
CA PHE A 259 0.67 4.37 25.21
C PHE A 259 0.13 5.75 24.81
N LEU A 260 -0.86 5.75 23.91
CA LEU A 260 -1.40 6.95 23.27
C LEU A 260 -2.67 7.41 23.99
N THR A 261 -2.68 8.66 24.46
CA THR A 261 -3.85 9.26 25.12
C THR A 261 -4.29 10.57 24.45
N GLY A 262 -5.48 11.05 24.80
CA GLY A 262 -6.06 12.30 24.28
C GLY A 262 -7.54 12.17 23.96
N ALA A 263 -8.20 13.30 23.69
CA ALA A 263 -9.61 13.34 23.34
C ALA A 263 -9.90 12.56 22.03
N ASN A 264 -11.16 12.13 21.82
CA ASN A 264 -11.52 11.39 20.60
C ASN A 264 -11.32 12.18 19.32
N MET A 265 -11.63 13.47 19.36
CA MET A 265 -11.48 14.37 18.22
C MET A 265 -10.05 14.89 18.05
N ALA A 266 -9.11 14.53 18.95
CA ALA A 266 -7.72 14.99 18.90
C ALA A 266 -6.89 14.32 17.80
N GLY A 267 -7.41 13.29 17.11
CA GLY A 267 -6.78 12.67 15.95
C GLY A 267 -5.99 11.38 16.22
N LYS A 268 -6.21 10.71 17.37
CA LYS A 268 -5.52 9.44 17.75
C LYS A 268 -5.57 8.40 16.63
N SER A 269 -6.79 8.08 16.16
CA SER A 269 -6.98 7.06 15.11
C SER A 269 -6.35 7.49 13.77
N THR A 270 -6.37 8.79 13.45
CA THR A 270 -5.69 9.32 12.25
C THR A 270 -4.18 9.14 12.34
N PHE A 271 -3.57 9.42 13.48
CA PHE A 271 -2.14 9.19 13.70
C PHE A 271 -1.79 7.70 13.60
N MET A 272 -2.54 6.84 14.30
CA MET A 272 -2.36 5.38 14.26
C MET A 272 -2.45 4.82 12.84
N LYS A 273 -3.41 5.29 12.04
CA LYS A 273 -3.51 4.94 10.61
C LYS A 273 -2.34 5.48 9.79
N SER A 274 -1.90 6.71 10.04
CA SER A 274 -0.75 7.30 9.34
C SER A 274 0.52 6.48 9.54
N LEU A 275 0.83 6.13 10.79
CA LEU A 275 1.96 5.28 11.14
C LEU A 275 1.84 3.88 10.52
N SER A 276 0.65 3.28 10.59
CA SER A 276 0.36 1.95 10.03
C SER A 276 0.50 1.91 8.50
N ILE A 277 -0.01 2.93 7.81
CA ILE A 277 0.12 3.08 6.36
C ILE A 277 1.58 3.27 5.96
N ALA A 278 2.34 4.12 6.68
CA ALA A 278 3.75 4.32 6.42
C ALA A 278 4.55 3.00 6.56
N MET A 279 4.33 2.25 7.65
CA MET A 279 4.95 0.94 7.86
C MET A 279 4.56 -0.08 6.77
N PHE A 280 3.29 -0.12 6.39
CA PHE A 280 2.79 -1.03 5.35
C PHE A 280 3.44 -0.74 3.99
N LEU A 281 3.45 0.52 3.56
CA LEU A 281 4.08 0.96 2.30
C LEU A 281 5.60 0.75 2.31
N ALA A 282 6.25 0.99 3.45
CA ALA A 282 7.68 0.74 3.61
C ALA A 282 8.00 -0.76 3.42
N HIS A 283 7.18 -1.65 3.98
CA HIS A 283 7.27 -3.10 3.76
C HIS A 283 6.95 -3.52 2.33
N MET A 284 6.21 -2.72 1.57
CA MET A 284 6.07 -2.90 0.13
C MET A 284 7.28 -2.39 -0.67
N GLY A 285 8.23 -1.68 -0.06
CA GLY A 285 9.31 -0.99 -0.77
C GLY A 285 8.82 0.20 -1.61
N PHE A 286 7.68 0.79 -1.22
CA PHE A 286 7.04 1.91 -1.89
C PHE A 286 7.41 3.22 -1.18
N PRO A 287 7.23 4.38 -1.84
CA PRO A 287 7.39 5.67 -1.18
C PRO A 287 6.30 5.87 -0.12
N VAL A 288 6.66 6.49 1.00
CA VAL A 288 5.85 6.65 2.21
C VAL A 288 5.43 8.12 2.42
N PRO A 289 4.25 8.38 3.01
CA PRO A 289 3.76 9.73 3.30
C PRO A 289 4.47 10.33 4.52
N ALA A 290 5.76 10.65 4.36
CA ALA A 290 6.61 11.26 5.37
C ALA A 290 7.74 12.06 4.70
N ALA A 291 8.43 12.91 5.46
CA ALA A 291 9.64 13.58 4.97
C ALA A 291 10.86 12.65 4.94
N SER A 292 10.97 11.73 5.90
CA SER A 292 11.98 10.66 5.88
C SER A 292 11.56 9.49 6.76
N MET A 293 12.06 8.29 6.43
CA MET A 293 11.79 7.07 7.18
C MET A 293 12.99 6.12 7.16
N GLU A 294 13.38 5.63 8.33
CA GLU A 294 14.25 4.48 8.52
C GLU A 294 13.56 3.50 9.47
N PHE A 295 13.51 2.22 9.14
CA PHE A 295 12.75 1.25 9.93
C PHE A 295 13.38 -0.15 9.89
N SER A 296 13.35 -0.85 11.02
CA SER A 296 13.68 -2.28 11.09
C SER A 296 12.54 -3.11 10.54
N VAL A 297 12.85 -4.07 9.66
CA VAL A 297 11.83 -4.95 9.09
C VAL A 297 11.17 -5.83 10.14
N MET A 298 9.85 -5.92 10.03
CA MET A 298 8.99 -6.78 10.84
C MET A 298 8.44 -7.96 10.03
N ASP A 299 8.02 -8.99 10.75
CA ASP A 299 7.39 -10.18 10.18
C ASP A 299 5.89 -9.96 9.91
N GLY A 300 5.28 -8.89 10.41
CA GLY A 300 3.88 -8.60 10.15
C GLY A 300 3.31 -7.35 10.81
N ILE A 301 2.11 -6.98 10.39
CA ILE A 301 1.32 -5.87 10.94
C ILE A 301 -0.11 -6.32 11.27
N TYR A 302 -0.59 -5.92 12.44
CA TYR A 302 -1.98 -6.10 12.85
C TYR A 302 -2.54 -4.82 13.46
N THR A 303 -3.74 -4.43 13.04
CA THR A 303 -4.43 -3.27 13.62
C THR A 303 -5.79 -3.66 14.17
N THR A 304 -6.26 -2.96 15.19
CA THR A 304 -7.63 -3.05 15.66
C THR A 304 -8.13 -1.63 15.80
N ILE A 305 -8.56 -1.03 14.69
CA ILE A 305 -8.99 0.36 14.60
C ILE A 305 -10.42 0.38 14.06
N ASN A 306 -11.37 0.97 14.80
CA ASN A 306 -12.79 1.03 14.41
C ASN A 306 -13.41 -0.37 14.19
N LEU A 307 -13.50 -1.19 15.24
CA LEU A 307 -14.38 -2.36 15.20
C LEU A 307 -15.82 -1.88 14.93
N PRO A 308 -16.49 -2.37 13.87
CA PRO A 308 -17.85 -1.93 13.57
C PRO A 308 -18.78 -2.32 14.71
N ASP A 309 -19.51 -1.33 15.24
CA ASP A 309 -20.57 -1.52 16.22
C ASP A 309 -21.71 -2.36 15.63
N ASN A 310 -21.60 -3.68 15.69
CA ASN A 310 -22.77 -4.53 15.51
C ASN A 310 -23.61 -4.44 16.78
N LEU A 311 -24.57 -3.52 16.79
CA LEU A 311 -25.52 -3.20 17.88
C LEU A 311 -26.33 -4.39 18.44
N GLY A 312 -26.10 -5.63 17.97
CA GLY A 312 -26.87 -6.82 18.35
C GLY A 312 -26.30 -7.68 19.48
N MET A 313 -25.01 -7.58 19.83
CA MET A 313 -24.40 -8.54 20.80
C MET A 313 -23.14 -7.98 21.50
N GLY A 314 -23.28 -7.18 22.55
CA GLY A 314 -22.13 -6.66 23.33
C GLY A 314 -21.15 -7.75 23.81
N ALA A 315 -21.64 -8.94 24.16
CA ALA A 315 -20.79 -10.08 24.55
C ALA A 315 -19.97 -10.66 23.39
N SER A 316 -20.43 -10.57 22.15
CA SER A 316 -19.68 -11.10 20.99
C SER A 316 -18.55 -10.16 20.55
N HIS A 317 -18.70 -8.85 20.76
CA HIS A 317 -17.65 -7.86 20.46
C HIS A 317 -16.45 -8.00 21.36
N PHE A 318 -16.66 -8.01 22.67
CA PHE A 318 -15.57 -8.22 23.63
C PHE A 318 -14.87 -9.56 23.37
N TYR A 319 -15.61 -10.65 23.14
CA TYR A 319 -15.00 -11.93 22.84
C TYR A 319 -14.22 -11.93 21.50
N ALA A 320 -14.70 -11.21 20.47
CA ALA A 320 -13.97 -11.05 19.22
C ALA A 320 -12.64 -10.29 19.42
N GLU A 321 -12.63 -9.24 20.24
CA GLU A 321 -11.39 -8.54 20.64
C GLU A 321 -10.43 -9.48 21.38
N VAL A 322 -10.92 -10.26 22.34
CA VAL A 322 -10.12 -11.26 23.07
C VAL A 322 -9.51 -12.29 22.11
N LEU A 323 -10.28 -12.80 21.15
CA LEU A 323 -9.78 -13.74 20.13
C LEU A 323 -8.71 -13.09 19.24
N ARG A 324 -8.86 -11.80 18.93
CA ARG A 324 -7.87 -11.04 18.14
C ARG A 324 -6.56 -10.87 18.90
N VAL A 325 -6.62 -10.47 20.17
CA VAL A 325 -5.46 -10.38 21.06
C VAL A 325 -4.80 -11.76 21.22
N LYS A 326 -5.58 -12.83 21.41
CA LYS A 326 -5.08 -14.21 21.50
C LYS A 326 -4.31 -14.62 20.24
N LYS A 327 -4.81 -14.30 19.04
CA LYS A 327 -4.11 -14.56 17.77
C LYS A 327 -2.76 -13.85 17.72
N MET A 328 -2.72 -12.56 18.04
CA MET A 328 -1.47 -11.78 18.06
C MET A 328 -0.48 -12.32 19.10
N ALA A 329 -0.96 -12.68 20.29
CA ALA A 329 -0.13 -13.30 21.33
C ALA A 329 0.46 -14.65 20.89
N ALA A 330 -0.32 -15.48 20.19
CA ALA A 330 0.17 -16.74 19.63
C ALA A 330 1.27 -16.51 18.59
N GLU A 331 1.12 -15.51 17.71
CA GLU A 331 2.16 -15.15 16.74
C GLU A 331 3.45 -14.65 17.41
N LEU A 332 3.33 -13.78 18.42
CA LEU A 332 4.48 -13.30 19.21
C LEU A 332 5.17 -14.46 19.95
N SER A 333 4.41 -15.45 20.43
CA SER A 333 4.97 -16.63 21.10
C SER A 333 5.84 -17.49 20.19
N GLN A 334 5.62 -17.43 18.87
CA GLN A 334 6.45 -18.09 17.87
C GLN A 334 7.73 -17.30 17.52
N GLY A 335 7.98 -16.18 18.21
CA GLY A 335 9.16 -15.34 18.00
C GLY A 335 9.04 -14.35 16.84
N LYS A 336 7.84 -14.17 16.26
CA LYS A 336 7.60 -13.15 15.23
C LYS A 336 7.77 -11.75 15.78
N LYS A 337 8.34 -10.87 14.97
CA LYS A 337 8.50 -9.43 15.22
C LYS A 337 7.33 -8.72 14.57
N LEU A 338 6.47 -8.11 15.35
CA LEU A 338 5.20 -7.58 14.84
C LEU A 338 5.05 -6.09 15.14
N PHE A 339 4.38 -5.39 14.24
CA PHE A 339 3.78 -4.10 14.54
C PHE A 339 2.30 -4.30 14.86
N ILE A 340 1.88 -3.99 16.08
CA ILE A 340 0.51 -4.16 16.53
C ILE A 340 -0.08 -2.84 17.01
N VAL A 341 -1.27 -2.51 16.53
CA VAL A 341 -2.02 -1.31 16.93
C VAL A 341 -3.37 -1.69 17.52
N PHE A 342 -3.71 -1.09 18.65
CA PHE A 342 -5.01 -1.21 19.30
C PHE A 342 -5.62 0.16 19.55
N ASP A 343 -6.85 0.37 19.10
CA ASP A 343 -7.62 1.58 19.35
C ASP A 343 -8.66 1.35 20.46
N GLU A 344 -8.28 1.65 21.70
CA GLU A 344 -9.05 1.40 22.92
C GLU A 344 -9.37 -0.09 23.10
N LEU A 345 -8.47 -0.80 23.77
CA LEU A 345 -8.66 -2.20 24.12
C LEU A 345 -9.90 -2.40 25.01
N PHE A 346 -10.70 -3.43 24.69
CA PHE A 346 -11.74 -3.95 25.58
C PHE A 346 -12.91 -2.98 25.84
N ARG A 347 -13.33 -2.20 24.84
CA ARG A 347 -14.49 -1.28 24.98
C ARG A 347 -15.79 -1.98 25.35
N GLY A 348 -15.92 -3.27 25.00
CA GLY A 348 -17.15 -4.05 25.19
C GLY A 348 -17.38 -4.62 26.59
N THR A 349 -16.54 -4.32 27.59
CA THR A 349 -16.67 -4.84 28.97
C THR A 349 -16.74 -3.72 30.01
N ASN A 350 -16.87 -4.08 31.29
CA ASN A 350 -16.86 -3.15 32.40
C ASN A 350 -15.52 -2.40 32.46
N VAL A 351 -15.54 -1.10 32.79
CA VAL A 351 -14.38 -0.22 32.92
C VAL A 351 -13.29 -0.83 33.81
N LYS A 352 -13.67 -1.51 34.91
CA LYS A 352 -12.70 -2.17 35.79
C LYS A 352 -11.97 -3.32 35.09
N ASP A 353 -12.69 -4.16 34.37
CA ASP A 353 -12.11 -5.28 33.63
C ASP A 353 -11.24 -4.78 32.47
N ALA A 354 -11.70 -3.73 31.76
CA ALA A 354 -10.95 -3.09 30.69
C ALA A 354 -9.64 -2.45 31.22
N TYR A 355 -9.69 -1.81 32.39
CA TYR A 355 -8.52 -1.26 33.09
C TYR A 355 -7.50 -2.36 33.43
N GLU A 356 -7.94 -3.41 34.13
CA GLU A 356 -7.06 -4.52 34.55
C GLU A 356 -6.46 -5.25 33.34
N ALA A 357 -7.28 -5.52 32.32
CA ALA A 357 -6.84 -6.17 31.10
C ALA A 357 -5.86 -5.31 30.29
N THR A 358 -6.09 -4.00 30.19
CA THR A 358 -5.16 -3.07 29.51
C THR A 358 -3.78 -3.11 30.17
N ILE A 359 -3.71 -3.05 31.50
CA ILE A 359 -2.43 -3.12 32.23
C ILE A 359 -1.75 -4.47 31.98
N ALA A 360 -2.48 -5.59 32.16
CA ALA A 360 -1.92 -6.93 32.03
C ALA A 360 -1.38 -7.21 30.62
N ILE A 361 -2.15 -6.86 29.59
CA ILE A 361 -1.76 -7.04 28.19
C ILE A 361 -0.59 -6.13 27.81
N THR A 362 -0.61 -4.87 28.24
CA THR A 362 0.48 -3.93 27.97
C THR A 362 1.78 -4.40 28.61
N LYS A 363 1.76 -4.86 29.87
CA LYS A 363 2.91 -5.49 30.53
C LYS A 363 3.43 -6.71 29.75
N GLY A 364 2.52 -7.58 29.28
CA GLY A 364 2.87 -8.72 28.44
C GLY A 364 3.56 -8.33 27.13
N PHE A 365 3.08 -7.30 26.44
CA PHE A 365 3.67 -6.78 25.20
C PHE A 365 4.99 -6.05 25.41
N ALA A 366 5.14 -5.34 26.54
CA ALA A 366 6.40 -4.69 26.91
C ALA A 366 7.57 -5.67 26.98
N THR A 367 7.35 -6.96 27.30
CA THR A 367 8.41 -7.98 27.29
C THR A 367 8.94 -8.33 25.89
N ARG A 368 8.29 -7.85 24.81
CA ARG A 368 8.61 -8.18 23.41
C ARG A 368 9.37 -7.05 22.73
N HIS A 369 10.60 -6.81 23.19
CA HIS A 369 11.46 -5.68 22.77
C HIS A 369 11.72 -5.53 21.26
N ASN A 370 11.54 -6.60 20.47
CA ASN A 370 11.70 -6.59 19.01
C ASN A 370 10.39 -6.35 18.24
N SER A 371 9.28 -6.11 18.93
CA SER A 371 7.96 -5.81 18.37
C SER A 371 7.49 -4.44 18.82
N LEU A 372 6.77 -3.73 17.95
CA LEU A 372 6.18 -2.44 18.24
C LEU A 372 4.70 -2.59 18.61
N PHE A 373 4.28 -1.92 19.66
CA PHE A 373 2.90 -1.84 20.09
C PHE A 373 2.46 -0.39 20.19
N VAL A 374 1.31 -0.05 19.64
CA VAL A 374 0.63 1.23 19.85
C VAL A 374 -0.73 0.95 20.46
N ILE A 375 -0.95 1.46 21.66
CA ILE A 375 -2.17 1.22 22.44
C ILE A 375 -2.78 2.58 22.74
N SER A 376 -3.88 2.90 22.06
CA SER A 376 -4.72 4.05 22.40
C SER A 376 -5.67 3.66 23.52
N THR A 377 -5.90 4.57 24.49
CA THR A 377 -6.86 4.34 25.57
C THR A 377 -7.50 5.64 26.07
N HIS A 378 -8.68 5.49 26.68
CA HIS A 378 -9.31 6.51 27.51
C HIS A 378 -9.09 6.32 29.01
N ILE A 379 -8.52 5.18 29.39
CA ILE A 379 -8.31 4.80 30.78
C ILE A 379 -6.96 5.36 31.24
N ILE A 380 -6.96 6.64 31.61
CA ILE A 380 -5.75 7.40 31.98
C ILE A 380 -5.05 6.75 33.18
N GLU A 381 -5.82 6.26 34.14
CA GLU A 381 -5.35 5.65 35.38
C GLU A 381 -4.48 4.41 35.11
N ALA A 382 -4.72 3.69 34.00
CA ALA A 382 -3.90 2.55 33.62
C ALA A 382 -2.47 2.99 33.27
N GLY A 383 -2.33 4.21 32.73
CA GLY A 383 -1.04 4.80 32.41
C GLY A 383 -0.18 5.08 33.64
N ASP A 384 -0.78 5.47 34.77
CA ASP A 384 -0.05 5.74 36.01
C ASP A 384 0.63 4.48 36.57
N ILE A 385 -0.08 3.35 36.57
CA ILE A 385 0.48 2.05 36.98
C ILE A 385 1.57 1.59 36.01
N LEU A 386 1.33 1.72 34.69
CA LEU A 386 2.32 1.33 33.69
C LEU A 386 3.60 2.17 33.79
N ARG A 387 3.48 3.46 34.12
CA ARG A 387 4.64 4.35 34.28
C ARG A 387 5.55 3.90 35.43
N ALA A 388 4.96 3.38 36.50
CA ALA A 388 5.73 2.88 37.65
C ALA A 388 6.42 1.53 37.36
N ASP A 389 5.75 0.63 36.65
CA ASP A 389 6.16 -0.78 36.56
C ASP A 389 6.82 -1.18 35.23
N THR A 390 6.70 -0.37 34.18
CA THR A 390 7.15 -0.73 32.81
C THR A 390 7.96 0.39 32.16
N PRO A 391 9.30 0.41 32.32
CA PRO A 391 10.13 1.54 31.89
C PRO A 391 10.20 1.73 30.37
N ASN A 392 9.88 0.68 29.60
CA ASN A 392 9.87 0.70 28.15
C ASN A 392 8.51 1.04 27.52
N VAL A 393 7.56 1.51 28.34
CA VAL A 393 6.32 2.13 27.87
C VAL A 393 6.55 3.63 27.71
N ARG A 394 6.37 4.12 26.49
CA ARG A 394 6.42 5.54 26.16
C ARG A 394 5.02 6.12 26.16
N PHE A 395 4.83 7.18 26.92
CA PHE A 395 3.56 7.88 27.01
C PHE A 395 3.56 9.04 26.03
N ILE A 396 2.61 9.02 25.09
CA ILE A 396 2.44 10.05 24.08
C ILE A 396 0.98 10.48 24.12
N TYR A 397 0.71 11.76 23.90
CA TYR A 397 -0.65 12.26 23.84
C TYR A 397 -0.83 13.32 22.75
N LEU A 398 -2.10 13.54 22.38
CA LEU A 398 -2.51 14.62 21.49
C LEU A 398 -3.24 15.68 22.33
N PRO A 399 -2.61 16.85 22.59
CA PRO A 399 -3.15 17.85 23.49
C PRO A 399 -4.38 18.54 22.91
N THR A 400 -5.31 18.88 23.79
CA THR A 400 -6.43 19.78 23.50
C THR A 400 -6.17 21.12 24.16
N SER A 401 -5.97 22.16 23.36
CA SER A 401 -5.87 23.53 23.87
C SER A 401 -7.25 24.17 23.98
N MET A 402 -7.43 25.13 24.90
CA MET A 402 -8.67 25.88 25.04
C MET A 402 -8.51 27.27 24.46
N ASN A 403 -9.39 27.66 23.54
CA ASN A 403 -9.53 29.05 23.08
C ASN A 403 -10.82 29.63 23.66
N GLY A 404 -10.70 30.26 24.83
CA GLY A 404 -11.86 30.60 25.66
C GLY A 404 -12.59 29.33 26.09
N ASN A 405 -13.84 29.17 25.64
CA ASN A 405 -14.63 27.97 25.89
C ASN A 405 -14.49 26.91 24.79
N THR A 406 -13.90 27.21 23.63
CA THR A 406 -13.87 26.25 22.51
C THR A 406 -12.62 25.37 22.57
N PRO A 407 -12.75 24.03 22.51
CA PRO A 407 -11.60 23.15 22.39
C PRO A 407 -10.96 23.25 21.00
N VAL A 408 -9.65 23.38 20.97
CA VAL A 408 -8.81 23.44 19.76
C VAL A 408 -7.83 22.28 19.79
N TYR A 409 -7.96 21.38 18.82
CA TYR A 409 -7.11 20.20 18.67
C TYR A 409 -5.87 20.54 17.85
N THR A 410 -4.67 20.32 18.42
CA THR A 410 -3.41 20.67 17.76
C THR A 410 -2.98 19.63 16.70
N TYR A 411 -3.49 18.40 16.81
CA TYR A 411 -3.11 17.24 16.00
C TYR A 411 -1.60 16.92 16.01
N THR A 412 -0.87 17.45 17.00
CA THR A 412 0.59 17.30 17.13
C THR A 412 0.90 16.47 18.37
N LEU A 413 1.72 15.43 18.23
CA LEU A 413 2.10 14.56 19.34
C LEU A 413 2.99 15.28 20.34
N GLU A 414 2.73 15.02 21.62
CA GLU A 414 3.58 15.44 22.74
C GLU A 414 3.89 14.26 23.67
N GLU A 415 5.00 14.32 24.38
CA GLU A 415 5.37 13.32 25.38
C GLU A 415 4.59 13.56 26.68
N GLY A 416 4.07 12.49 27.28
CA GLY A 416 3.32 12.53 28.52
C GLY A 416 2.00 11.79 28.45
N ILE A 417 1.21 11.94 29.51
CA ILE A 417 -0.18 11.50 29.58
C ILE A 417 -1.02 12.78 29.61
N THR A 418 -2.14 12.78 28.88
CA THR A 418 -3.04 13.93 28.86
C THR A 418 -3.66 14.21 30.24
N ASP A 419 -3.76 15.49 30.60
CA ASP A 419 -4.54 15.97 31.75
C ASP A 419 -5.96 16.43 31.33
N ASP A 420 -6.34 16.23 30.06
CA ASP A 420 -7.58 16.79 29.47
C ASP A 420 -8.84 16.16 30.10
N ARG A 421 -9.47 16.88 31.03
CA ARG A 421 -10.81 16.57 31.56
C ARG A 421 -11.89 17.47 30.95
N HIS A 422 -11.89 17.62 29.62
CA HIS A 422 -12.72 18.61 28.93
C HIS A 422 -14.16 18.16 28.59
N GLY A 423 -14.54 16.92 28.92
CA GLY A 423 -15.88 16.39 28.59
C GLY A 423 -17.04 17.24 29.14
N MET A 424 -16.95 17.67 30.40
CA MET A 424 -17.96 18.55 31.01
C MET A 424 -17.97 19.96 30.42
N ILE A 425 -16.82 20.47 29.97
CA ILE A 425 -16.74 21.77 29.31
C ILE A 425 -17.50 21.74 27.99
N ILE A 426 -17.36 20.66 27.21
CA ILE A 426 -18.12 20.47 25.96
C ILE A 426 -19.63 20.39 26.26
N ILE A 427 -20.04 19.60 27.25
CA ILE A 427 -21.45 19.49 27.66
C ILE A 427 -22.04 20.85 28.04
N ASN A 428 -21.27 21.66 28.79
CA ASN A 428 -21.69 22.99 29.19
C ASN A 428 -21.80 23.94 27.99
N ASN A 429 -20.87 23.89 27.04
CA ASN A 429 -20.89 24.74 25.85
C ASN A 429 -22.05 24.46 24.90
N GLU A 430 -22.49 23.21 24.81
CA GLU A 430 -23.67 22.83 24.02
C GLU A 430 -24.98 23.27 24.69
N GLY A 431 -24.92 23.92 25.87
CA GLY A 431 -26.08 24.42 26.59
C GLY A 431 -27.04 23.31 27.04
N ILE A 432 -26.57 22.05 27.09
CA ILE A 432 -27.43 20.89 27.37
C ILE A 432 -28.09 21.03 28.74
N LEU A 433 -27.33 21.44 29.75
CA LEU A 433 -27.84 21.65 31.10
C LEU A 433 -28.86 22.80 31.14
N ASP A 434 -28.58 23.91 30.46
CA ASP A 434 -29.49 25.05 30.37
C ASP A 434 -30.83 24.67 29.69
N ILE A 435 -30.78 23.86 28.63
CA ILE A 435 -31.97 23.34 27.93
C ILE A 435 -32.79 22.44 28.84
N LEU A 436 -32.13 21.55 29.59
CA LEU A 436 -32.79 20.63 30.52
C LEU A 436 -33.43 21.40 31.70
N GLU A 437 -32.76 22.42 32.24
CA GLU A 437 -33.29 23.27 33.31
C GLU A 437 -34.48 24.12 32.84
N ALA A 438 -34.42 24.67 31.62
CA ALA A 438 -35.53 25.42 31.03
C ALA A 438 -36.79 24.55 30.81
N GLY A 439 -36.62 23.27 30.48
CA GLY A 439 -37.72 22.31 30.35
C GLY A 439 -38.44 22.03 31.68
N ILE A 440 -37.70 21.98 32.80
CA ILE A 440 -38.27 21.74 34.13
C ILE A 440 -39.12 22.94 34.59
N GLN A 441 -38.67 24.17 34.33
CA GLN A 441 -39.39 25.38 34.70
C GLN A 441 -40.73 25.55 33.96
N GLN A 442 -40.90 24.95 32.78
CA GLN A 442 -42.17 24.97 32.04
C GLN A 442 -43.19 23.92 32.50
N THR A 443 -42.77 22.92 33.27
CA THR A 443 -43.61 21.80 33.73
C THR A 443 -44.04 21.85 35.19
N GLN A 444 -43.57 22.82 35.97
CA GLN A 444 -44.10 23.02 37.33
C GLN A 444 -45.42 23.81 37.27
N PRO A 445 -46.56 23.26 37.75
CA PRO A 445 -47.78 24.02 37.88
C PRO A 445 -47.60 25.10 38.96
N ALA A 446 -48.14 26.29 38.68
CA ALA A 446 -48.13 27.45 39.59
C ALA A 446 -48.80 27.17 40.95
#